data_AF-A0A2D5BTG4-F1
#
_entry.id   AF-A0A2D5BTG4-F1
#
_cell.length_a   1.000
_cell.length_b   1.000
_cell.length_c   1.000
_cell.angle_alpha   90.00
_cell.angle_beta   90.00
_cell.angle_gamma   90.00
#
_symmetry.space_group_name_H-M   'P 1'
#
loop_
_entity.id
_entity.type
_entity.pdbx_description
1 polymer ?
#
loop_
_entity_poly.entity_id
_entity_poly.type
_entity_poly.pdbx_seq_one_letter_code
_entity_poly.pdbx_strand_id
1 'polypeptide(L)'
;MKVVSLYVEQKPEGNQSQDRAREFGFEVYPTIAEALRCGKDQLAVDGILIIGEHGDYPRNELDQVLYPRYEFFKACVQVFEEEERSVPIYNDKHLSYSFERAKEMVDDGSRLDFPILAGSSLPVTWRLPNLELPLDCQLEEALMVGVGGSDPMDYHALEAMQCMIERRQGGESGVKAVQLIEGEAVWEAEKDGRWSMDLLEAALSRSDTPCGWTDEDGRTQDLIRTGELYRLVENPVAYLIEHRDGFNSVLLMLNGAVRDYCFAGRLNGQLVSTQFLLTPTPNVTYSACLIRKIEEMYLTRKAPYPAERTLLVSGTLESCLKSRHSEYQRLETPHLNVAYQAPAESHHARM
;
A
#
# COMPACT_ATOMS: atom_id res chain seq x y z
N MET A 1 -3.77 21.89 8.87
CA MET A 1 -5.12 21.42 8.46
C MET A 1 -6.11 21.47 9.64
N LYS A 2 -7.43 21.67 9.41
CA LYS A 2 -8.49 21.54 10.43
C LYS A 2 -9.61 20.63 9.90
N VAL A 3 -10.14 19.73 10.73
CA VAL A 3 -11.37 18.97 10.43
C VAL A 3 -12.58 19.87 10.70
N VAL A 4 -13.45 20.06 9.69
CA VAL A 4 -14.61 20.97 9.77
C VAL A 4 -15.94 20.24 9.77
N SER A 5 -15.96 19.00 9.28
CA SER A 5 -17.13 18.12 9.23
C SER A 5 -16.68 16.66 9.21
N LEU A 6 -17.57 15.76 9.59
CA LEU A 6 -17.32 14.32 9.58
C LEU A 6 -18.57 13.55 9.17
N TYR A 7 -18.39 12.51 8.37
CA TYR A 7 -19.40 11.45 8.16
C TYR A 7 -18.83 10.13 8.72
N VAL A 8 -19.69 9.34 9.36
CA VAL A 8 -19.33 8.01 9.88
C VAL A 8 -20.50 7.08 9.65
N GLU A 9 -20.29 6.05 8.83
CA GLU A 9 -21.32 5.07 8.48
C GLU A 9 -21.65 4.16 9.67
N GLN A 10 -20.64 3.52 10.25
CA GLN A 10 -20.82 2.58 11.36
C GLN A 10 -20.43 3.20 12.71
N LYS A 11 -21.34 3.16 13.68
CA LYS A 11 -21.16 3.75 15.02
C LYS A 11 -21.34 2.66 16.10
N PRO A 12 -20.39 1.73 16.26
CA PRO A 12 -20.45 0.70 17.29
C PRO A 12 -20.32 1.29 18.70
N GLU A 13 -20.52 0.46 19.72
CA GLU A 13 -20.28 0.84 21.12
C GLU A 13 -18.85 1.36 21.31
N GLY A 14 -18.70 2.47 22.03
CA GLY A 14 -17.41 3.13 22.25
C GLY A 14 -16.90 4.00 21.09
N ASN A 15 -17.68 4.18 20.02
CA ASN A 15 -17.35 5.14 18.95
C ASN A 15 -17.12 6.55 19.51
N GLN A 16 -16.00 7.17 19.14
CA GLN A 16 -15.57 8.48 19.67
C GLN A 16 -16.00 9.67 18.80
N SER A 17 -16.70 9.45 17.69
CA SER A 17 -16.89 10.49 16.66
C SER A 17 -17.64 11.71 17.18
N GLN A 18 -18.69 11.51 17.98
CA GLN A 18 -19.44 12.61 18.61
C GLN A 18 -18.64 13.34 19.68
N ASP A 19 -17.83 12.62 20.45
CA ASP A 19 -17.01 13.21 21.51
C ASP A 19 -15.90 14.09 20.91
N ARG A 20 -15.23 13.59 19.86
CA ARG A 20 -14.23 14.36 19.11
C ARG A 20 -14.83 15.56 18.39
N ALA A 21 -16.03 15.41 17.83
CA ALA A 21 -16.76 16.52 17.22
C ALA A 21 -17.00 17.67 18.21
N ARG A 22 -17.44 17.35 19.44
CA ARG A 22 -17.60 18.33 20.52
C ARG A 22 -16.28 18.93 20.98
N GLU A 23 -15.24 18.11 21.14
CA GLU A 23 -13.92 18.55 21.60
C GLU A 23 -13.25 19.54 20.62
N PHE A 24 -13.35 19.28 19.31
CA PHE A 24 -12.65 20.06 18.28
C PHE A 24 -13.55 21.04 17.51
N GLY A 25 -14.85 21.08 17.82
CA GLY A 25 -15.80 22.05 17.28
C GLY A 25 -16.13 21.83 15.79
N PHE A 26 -16.46 20.58 15.42
CA PHE A 26 -17.01 20.21 14.12
C PHE A 26 -18.31 19.39 14.30
N GLU A 27 -19.01 19.11 13.21
CA GLU A 27 -20.30 18.39 13.24
C GLU A 27 -20.20 17.02 12.54
N VAL A 28 -20.94 16.03 13.06
CA VAL A 28 -21.08 14.70 12.44
C VAL A 28 -22.39 14.64 11.66
N TYR A 29 -22.30 14.64 10.34
CA TYR A 29 -23.44 14.68 9.43
C TYR A 29 -23.99 13.28 9.12
N PRO A 30 -25.27 13.17 8.72
CA PRO A 30 -25.87 11.88 8.39
C PRO A 30 -25.52 11.37 6.99
N THR A 31 -25.07 12.25 6.08
CA THR A 31 -24.63 11.87 4.73
C THR A 31 -23.29 12.51 4.36
N ILE A 32 -22.59 11.89 3.40
CA ILE A 32 -21.36 12.44 2.83
C ILE A 32 -21.63 13.81 2.19
N ALA A 33 -22.71 13.95 1.42
CA ALA A 33 -23.06 15.21 0.78
C ALA A 33 -23.25 16.35 1.80
N GLU A 34 -23.95 16.10 2.91
CA GLU A 34 -24.10 17.10 3.99
C GLU A 34 -22.77 17.42 4.68
N ALA A 35 -21.91 16.42 4.89
CA ALA A 35 -20.57 16.65 5.43
C ALA A 35 -19.72 17.55 4.51
N LEU A 36 -19.76 17.32 3.19
CA LEU A 36 -19.05 18.13 2.21
C LEU A 36 -19.57 19.57 2.13
N ARG A 37 -20.87 19.77 2.38
CA ARG A 37 -21.51 21.09 2.39
C ARG A 37 -21.47 21.79 3.76
N CYS A 38 -21.07 21.09 4.82
CA CYS A 38 -21.04 21.62 6.20
C CYS A 38 -22.37 22.32 6.58
N GLY A 39 -23.50 21.71 6.24
CA GLY A 39 -24.85 22.27 6.49
C GLY A 39 -25.26 23.45 5.59
N LYS A 40 -24.51 23.75 4.53
CA LYS A 40 -24.85 24.79 3.53
C LYS A 40 -25.45 24.18 2.26
N ASP A 41 -25.78 25.03 1.29
CA ASP A 41 -26.30 24.63 -0.02
C ASP A 41 -25.19 24.28 -1.04
N GLN A 42 -23.92 24.51 -0.68
CA GLN A 42 -22.75 24.34 -1.56
C GLN A 42 -21.55 23.75 -0.81
N LEU A 43 -20.64 23.13 -1.56
CA LEU A 43 -19.37 22.56 -1.14
C LEU A 43 -18.57 23.58 -0.33
N ALA A 44 -18.33 23.21 0.93
CA ALA A 44 -17.81 24.11 1.95
C ALA A 44 -16.48 23.63 2.56
N VAL A 45 -15.83 22.65 1.92
CA VAL A 45 -14.54 22.10 2.33
C VAL A 45 -13.46 22.37 1.28
N ASP A 46 -12.18 22.34 1.68
CA ASP A 46 -11.02 22.54 0.80
C ASP A 46 -10.32 21.24 0.38
N GLY A 47 -10.67 20.11 0.99
CA GLY A 47 -10.12 18.79 0.72
C GLY A 47 -10.87 17.70 1.50
N ILE A 48 -10.75 16.45 1.06
CA ILE A 48 -11.53 15.32 1.57
C ILE A 48 -10.60 14.18 1.98
N LEU A 49 -10.74 13.70 3.22
CA LEU A 49 -10.04 12.53 3.75
C LEU A 49 -11.00 11.34 3.84
N ILE A 50 -10.84 10.35 2.97
CA ILE A 50 -11.64 9.12 2.98
C ILE A 50 -10.87 8.03 3.71
N ILE A 51 -11.41 7.61 4.85
CA ILE A 51 -10.90 6.52 5.67
C ILE A 51 -11.92 5.38 5.63
N GLY A 52 -11.69 4.41 4.74
CA GLY A 52 -12.51 3.21 4.58
C GLY A 52 -11.80 1.99 5.15
N GLU A 53 -11.50 2.00 6.44
CA GLU A 53 -10.87 0.90 7.16
C GLU A 53 -11.64 0.57 8.43
N HIS A 54 -11.51 -0.66 8.91
CA HIS A 54 -12.21 -1.16 10.08
C HIS A 54 -13.75 -1.10 9.93
N GLY A 55 -14.47 -1.77 10.82
CA GLY A 55 -15.92 -1.96 10.68
C GLY A 55 -16.31 -3.32 10.10
N ASP A 56 -17.60 -3.58 10.12
CA ASP A 56 -18.22 -4.85 9.74
C ASP A 56 -18.76 -4.75 8.31
N TYR A 57 -18.02 -5.30 7.35
CA TYR A 57 -18.40 -5.35 5.94
C TYR A 57 -18.31 -6.79 5.43
N PRO A 58 -19.13 -7.16 4.44
CA PRO A 58 -19.08 -8.49 3.86
C PRO A 58 -17.73 -8.76 3.20
N ARG A 59 -17.45 -10.05 2.99
CA ARG A 59 -16.31 -10.53 2.21
C ARG A 59 -16.77 -11.15 0.89
N ASN A 60 -15.95 -11.03 -0.15
CA ASN A 60 -16.18 -11.74 -1.42
C ASN A 60 -15.52 -13.12 -1.44
N GLU A 61 -15.62 -13.82 -2.58
CA GLU A 61 -15.03 -15.13 -2.84
C GLU A 61 -13.50 -15.17 -2.85
N LEU A 62 -12.85 -14.00 -2.95
CA LEU A 62 -11.40 -13.85 -2.86
C LEU A 62 -10.93 -13.60 -1.41
N ASP A 63 -11.87 -13.60 -0.46
CA ASP A 63 -11.70 -13.26 0.95
C ASP A 63 -11.32 -11.79 1.20
N GLN A 64 -11.62 -10.90 0.25
CA GLN A 64 -11.43 -9.46 0.41
C GLN A 64 -12.60 -8.87 1.19
N VAL A 65 -12.31 -7.95 2.11
CA VAL A 65 -13.36 -7.17 2.79
C VAL A 65 -13.84 -6.06 1.86
N LEU A 66 -15.15 -5.97 1.64
CA LEU A 66 -15.77 -5.01 0.73
C LEU A 66 -15.93 -3.64 1.39
N TYR A 67 -14.80 -3.04 1.77
CA TYR A 67 -14.77 -1.70 2.35
C TYR A 67 -15.34 -0.66 1.35
N PRO A 68 -16.13 0.31 1.82
CA PRO A 68 -16.93 1.20 0.98
C PRO A 68 -16.12 2.39 0.42
N ARG A 69 -14.81 2.20 0.16
CA ARG A 69 -13.93 3.27 -0.34
C ARG A 69 -14.43 3.84 -1.65
N TYR A 70 -14.85 2.96 -2.55
CA TYR A 70 -15.41 3.32 -3.85
C TYR A 70 -16.73 4.09 -3.67
N GLU A 71 -17.65 3.56 -2.87
CA GLU A 71 -18.95 4.17 -2.60
C GLU A 71 -18.81 5.57 -1.98
N PHE A 72 -17.91 5.73 -1.00
CA PHE A 72 -17.62 7.02 -0.39
C PHE A 72 -17.01 8.01 -1.38
N PHE A 73 -16.09 7.55 -2.22
CA PHE A 73 -15.47 8.36 -3.26
C PHE A 73 -16.50 8.80 -4.30
N LYS A 74 -17.35 7.90 -4.79
CA LYS A 74 -18.41 8.22 -5.76
C LYS A 74 -19.44 9.20 -5.21
N ALA A 75 -19.76 9.11 -3.91
CA ALA A 75 -20.62 10.11 -3.26
C ALA A 75 -19.97 11.51 -3.26
N CYS A 76 -18.65 11.61 -3.15
CA CYS A 76 -17.93 12.88 -3.30
C CYS A 76 -17.96 13.39 -4.75
N VAL A 77 -17.70 12.50 -5.71
CA VAL A 77 -17.76 12.78 -7.16
C VAL A 77 -19.14 13.31 -7.56
N GLN A 78 -20.23 12.73 -7.04
CA GLN A 78 -21.57 13.22 -7.32
C GLN A 78 -21.77 14.68 -6.90
N VAL A 79 -21.26 15.08 -5.72
CA VAL A 79 -21.32 16.49 -5.28
C VAL A 79 -20.48 17.38 -6.19
N PHE A 80 -19.31 16.90 -6.65
CA PHE A 80 -18.47 17.68 -7.57
C PHE A 80 -19.15 17.93 -8.91
N GLU A 81 -19.88 16.94 -9.42
CA GLU A 81 -20.65 17.06 -10.67
C GLU A 81 -21.86 17.98 -10.51
N GLU A 82 -22.60 17.87 -9.41
CA GLU A 82 -23.75 18.73 -9.12
C GLU A 82 -23.38 20.21 -9.00
N GLU A 83 -22.17 20.49 -8.52
CA GLU A 83 -21.74 21.85 -8.19
C GLU A 83 -20.67 22.42 -9.12
N GLU A 84 -20.26 21.65 -10.14
CA GLU A 84 -19.21 22.00 -11.10
C GLU A 84 -17.91 22.47 -10.39
N ARG A 85 -17.62 21.87 -9.23
CA ARG A 85 -16.48 22.23 -8.38
C ARG A 85 -15.94 21.01 -7.66
N SER A 86 -14.65 20.79 -7.82
CA SER A 86 -13.92 19.70 -7.18
C SER A 86 -12.88 20.21 -6.17
N VAL A 87 -12.48 19.33 -5.25
CA VAL A 87 -11.39 19.56 -4.29
C VAL A 87 -10.54 18.30 -4.18
N PRO A 88 -9.28 18.39 -3.73
CA PRO A 88 -8.41 17.22 -3.60
C PRO A 88 -9.00 16.15 -2.67
N ILE A 89 -8.80 14.87 -3.03
CA ILE A 89 -9.23 13.72 -2.25
C ILE A 89 -8.02 12.88 -1.86
N TYR A 90 -7.87 12.61 -0.56
CA TYR A 90 -7.07 11.50 -0.09
C TYR A 90 -7.93 10.26 0.16
N ASN A 91 -7.51 9.09 -0.33
CA ASN A 91 -8.15 7.81 -0.10
C ASN A 91 -7.19 6.83 0.60
N ASP A 92 -7.52 6.37 1.79
CA ASP A 92 -6.67 5.47 2.56
C ASP A 92 -6.46 4.09 1.90
N LYS A 93 -5.19 3.68 1.77
CA LYS A 93 -4.70 2.39 1.24
C LYS A 93 -5.08 2.18 -0.24
N HIS A 94 -5.41 0.93 -0.62
CA HIS A 94 -5.88 0.63 -1.97
C HIS A 94 -7.14 1.43 -2.28
N LEU A 95 -7.27 1.89 -3.52
CA LEU A 95 -8.42 2.67 -3.97
C LEU A 95 -9.73 1.89 -3.80
N SER A 96 -9.75 0.64 -4.28
CA SER A 96 -10.85 -0.29 -4.14
C SER A 96 -10.33 -1.73 -4.16
N TYR A 97 -11.11 -2.66 -3.64
CA TYR A 97 -10.83 -4.10 -3.74
C TYR A 97 -10.95 -4.61 -5.20
N SER A 98 -11.58 -3.82 -6.09
CA SER A 98 -11.75 -4.11 -7.51
C SER A 98 -10.95 -3.12 -8.36
N PHE A 99 -10.15 -3.62 -9.31
CA PHE A 99 -9.39 -2.81 -10.25
C PHE A 99 -10.27 -1.91 -11.10
N GLU A 100 -11.41 -2.41 -11.60
CA GLU A 100 -12.31 -1.60 -12.43
C GLU A 100 -12.84 -0.38 -11.67
N ARG A 101 -13.25 -0.60 -10.42
CA ARG A 101 -13.68 0.47 -9.51
C ARG A 101 -12.54 1.44 -9.19
N ALA A 102 -11.35 0.92 -8.88
CA ALA A 102 -10.17 1.74 -8.62
C ALA A 102 -9.78 2.59 -9.84
N LYS A 103 -9.89 2.01 -11.05
CA LYS A 103 -9.61 2.70 -12.31
C LYS A 103 -10.62 3.83 -12.53
N GLU A 104 -11.90 3.57 -12.32
CA GLU A 104 -12.94 4.60 -12.42
C GLU A 104 -12.67 5.78 -11.47
N MET A 105 -12.21 5.51 -10.24
CA MET A 105 -11.84 6.56 -9.30
C MET A 105 -10.70 7.46 -9.82
N VAL A 106 -9.66 6.87 -10.42
CA VAL A 106 -8.54 7.63 -11.01
C VAL A 106 -8.98 8.39 -12.27
N ASP A 107 -9.80 7.76 -13.11
CA ASP A 107 -10.38 8.38 -14.30
C ASP A 107 -11.25 9.58 -13.94
N ASP A 108 -12.04 9.49 -12.85
CA ASP A 108 -12.84 10.59 -12.31
C ASP A 108 -11.97 11.78 -11.87
N GLY A 109 -10.85 11.51 -11.20
CA GLY A 109 -9.87 12.55 -10.83
C GLY A 109 -9.36 13.33 -12.03
N SER A 110 -9.09 12.63 -13.13
CA SER A 110 -8.66 13.25 -14.40
C SER A 110 -9.82 13.99 -15.08
N ARG A 111 -11.01 13.40 -15.10
CA ARG A 111 -12.21 13.94 -15.77
C ARG A 111 -12.75 15.21 -15.11
N LEU A 112 -12.68 15.30 -13.78
CA LEU A 112 -13.17 16.42 -12.97
C LEU A 112 -12.05 17.32 -12.45
N ASP A 113 -10.82 17.12 -12.95
CA ASP A 113 -9.63 17.93 -12.65
C ASP A 113 -9.40 18.16 -11.15
N PHE A 114 -9.29 17.07 -10.38
CA PHE A 114 -8.90 17.16 -8.98
C PHE A 114 -7.74 16.21 -8.62
N PRO A 115 -6.85 16.62 -7.71
CA PRO A 115 -5.78 15.76 -7.23
C PRO A 115 -6.33 14.60 -6.41
N ILE A 116 -5.82 13.40 -6.70
CA ILE A 116 -6.03 12.20 -5.89
C ILE A 116 -4.70 11.80 -5.28
N LEU A 117 -4.68 11.62 -3.98
CA LEU A 117 -3.63 10.90 -3.28
C LEU A 117 -4.23 9.64 -2.68
N ALA A 118 -3.61 8.49 -2.89
CA ALA A 118 -4.02 7.25 -2.26
C ALA A 118 -2.78 6.53 -1.74
N GLY A 119 -3.00 5.54 -0.87
CA GLY A 119 -1.90 4.72 -0.39
C GLY A 119 -1.81 4.60 1.11
N SER A 120 -0.73 3.97 1.54
CA SER A 120 -0.41 3.73 2.94
C SER A 120 0.80 4.50 3.44
N SER A 121 1.11 4.32 4.72
CA SER A 121 2.23 4.99 5.38
C SER A 121 3.60 4.41 5.03
N LEU A 122 3.70 3.17 4.52
CA LEU A 122 5.01 2.55 4.29
C LEU A 122 5.84 3.31 3.24
N PRO A 123 5.32 3.71 2.07
CA PRO A 123 6.11 4.50 1.10
C PRO A 123 6.70 5.80 1.66
N VAL A 124 6.10 6.35 2.72
CA VAL A 124 6.44 7.64 3.31
C VAL A 124 7.11 7.54 4.70
N THR A 125 7.25 6.32 5.25
CA THR A 125 7.92 6.12 6.55
C THR A 125 9.45 6.19 6.41
N TRP A 126 10.19 6.10 7.52
CA TRP A 126 11.65 6.06 7.50
C TRP A 126 12.20 4.78 6.86
N ARG A 127 13.38 4.91 6.26
CA ARG A 127 14.13 3.80 5.67
C ARG A 127 15.42 3.55 6.43
N LEU A 128 15.70 2.31 6.83
CA LEU A 128 16.91 1.91 7.55
C LEU A 128 17.70 0.79 6.83
N PRO A 129 18.94 1.04 6.35
CA PRO A 129 19.55 2.37 6.22
C PRO A 129 18.76 3.25 5.26
N ASN A 130 19.00 4.56 5.29
CA ASN A 130 18.40 5.47 4.32
C ASN A 130 18.80 5.04 2.90
N LEU A 131 17.83 4.52 2.14
CA LEU A 131 18.01 4.07 0.76
C LEU A 131 17.09 4.85 -0.17
N GLU A 132 17.70 5.52 -1.14
CA GLU A 132 17.02 6.18 -2.24
C GLU A 132 17.64 5.65 -3.53
N LEU A 133 16.83 4.91 -4.31
CA LEU A 133 17.26 4.48 -5.64
C LEU A 133 17.33 5.72 -6.55
N PRO A 134 18.36 5.88 -7.39
CA PRO A 134 18.34 6.93 -8.41
C PRO A 134 17.15 6.75 -9.36
N LEU A 135 16.61 7.85 -9.89
CA LEU A 135 15.69 7.76 -11.03
C LEU A 135 16.42 7.15 -12.23
N ASP A 136 15.65 6.45 -13.05
CA ASP A 136 16.15 5.74 -14.24
C ASP A 136 17.30 4.78 -13.95
N CYS A 137 17.32 4.18 -12.76
CA CYS A 137 18.38 3.26 -12.38
C CYS A 137 18.21 1.88 -13.04
N GLN A 138 19.32 1.18 -13.28
CA GLN A 138 19.29 -0.21 -13.73
C GLN A 138 19.04 -1.13 -12.53
N LEU A 139 17.78 -1.40 -12.28
CA LEU A 139 17.32 -2.37 -11.30
C LEU A 139 17.02 -3.69 -12.03
N GLU A 140 17.65 -4.78 -11.61
CA GLU A 140 17.60 -6.07 -12.30
C GLU A 140 16.52 -7.00 -11.71
N GLU A 141 16.41 -7.02 -10.38
CA GLU A 141 15.43 -7.80 -9.61
C GLU A 141 15.14 -7.08 -8.29
N ALA A 142 13.95 -7.33 -7.72
CA ALA A 142 13.59 -6.85 -6.40
C ALA A 142 12.80 -7.87 -5.59
N LEU A 143 12.99 -7.84 -4.27
CA LEU A 143 12.28 -8.65 -3.31
C LEU A 143 11.82 -7.79 -2.14
N MET A 144 10.60 -8.01 -1.70
CA MET A 144 10.03 -7.44 -0.49
C MET A 144 9.68 -8.56 0.49
N VAL A 145 10.04 -8.40 1.75
CA VAL A 145 9.55 -9.20 2.87
C VAL A 145 8.47 -8.40 3.57
N GLY A 146 7.31 -9.02 3.78
CA GLY A 146 6.21 -8.49 4.55
C GLY A 146 5.68 -9.51 5.56
N VAL A 147 4.79 -9.03 6.43
CA VAL A 147 4.12 -9.81 7.47
C VAL A 147 2.70 -9.33 7.67
N GLY A 148 1.86 -10.17 8.27
CA GLY A 148 0.48 -9.90 8.62
C GLY A 148 -0.55 -10.70 7.83
N GLY A 149 -1.82 -10.33 7.98
CA GLY A 149 -2.96 -10.99 7.35
C GLY A 149 -3.11 -10.65 5.87
N SER A 150 -3.60 -11.62 5.09
CA SER A 150 -3.78 -11.48 3.65
C SER A 150 -4.81 -10.40 3.29
N ASP A 151 -4.63 -9.77 2.13
CA ASP A 151 -5.29 -8.59 1.57
C ASP A 151 -4.78 -7.25 2.16
N PRO A 152 -5.10 -6.82 3.41
CA PRO A 152 -4.62 -5.54 3.89
C PRO A 152 -3.10 -5.41 4.04
N MET A 153 -2.43 -6.43 4.58
CA MET A 153 -0.98 -6.34 4.82
C MET A 153 -0.15 -6.64 3.57
N ASP A 154 -0.69 -7.49 2.69
CA ASP A 154 -0.13 -7.72 1.35
C ASP A 154 -0.09 -6.40 0.57
N TYR A 155 -1.18 -5.63 0.60
CA TYR A 155 -1.25 -4.32 -0.04
C TYR A 155 -0.13 -3.38 0.44
N HIS A 156 0.05 -3.27 1.76
CA HIS A 156 1.08 -2.42 2.35
C HIS A 156 2.48 -2.81 1.84
N ALA A 157 2.81 -4.10 1.85
CA ALA A 157 4.10 -4.58 1.41
C ALA A 157 4.31 -4.40 -0.11
N LEU A 158 3.29 -4.67 -0.92
CA LEU A 158 3.33 -4.44 -2.37
C LEU A 158 3.53 -2.96 -2.70
N GLU A 159 2.86 -2.05 -1.99
CA GLU A 159 3.01 -0.62 -2.21
C GLU A 159 4.39 -0.10 -1.81
N ALA A 160 4.92 -0.59 -0.67
CA ALA A 160 6.28 -0.31 -0.23
C ALA A 160 7.31 -0.76 -1.28
N MET A 161 7.15 -1.97 -1.83
CA MET A 161 7.98 -2.44 -2.94
C MET A 161 7.82 -1.56 -4.19
N GLN A 162 6.57 -1.24 -4.57
CA GLN A 162 6.26 -0.49 -5.78
C GLN A 162 6.93 0.89 -5.77
N CYS A 163 6.94 1.60 -4.64
CA CYS A 163 7.57 2.92 -4.54
C CYS A 163 9.10 2.89 -4.68
N MET A 164 9.73 1.72 -4.57
CA MET A 164 11.15 1.52 -4.85
C MET A 164 11.34 1.21 -6.35
N ILE A 165 10.63 0.21 -6.86
CA ILE A 165 10.87 -0.33 -8.20
C ILE A 165 10.38 0.57 -9.34
N GLU A 166 9.45 1.50 -9.07
CA GLU A 166 8.98 2.49 -10.07
C GLU A 166 10.08 3.46 -10.54
N ARG A 167 11.21 3.53 -9.83
CA ARG A 167 12.35 4.39 -10.14
C ARG A 167 13.33 3.76 -11.13
N ARG A 168 13.06 2.53 -11.57
CA ARG A 168 13.86 1.81 -12.57
C ARG A 168 13.82 2.51 -13.92
N GLN A 169 14.78 2.19 -14.78
CA GLN A 169 14.92 2.74 -16.13
C GLN A 169 13.59 2.70 -16.90
N GLY A 170 13.09 3.88 -17.30
CA GLY A 170 11.85 4.01 -18.07
C GLY A 170 10.57 4.18 -17.25
N GLY A 171 10.65 4.06 -15.92
CA GLY A 171 9.51 4.16 -15.02
C GLY A 171 8.67 2.88 -14.95
N GLU A 172 7.45 3.00 -14.45
CA GLU A 172 6.51 1.89 -14.41
C GLU A 172 5.79 1.74 -15.75
N SER A 173 5.71 0.51 -16.25
CA SER A 173 5.14 0.16 -17.56
C SER A 173 3.94 -0.78 -17.48
N GLY A 174 3.59 -1.23 -16.27
CA GLY A 174 2.47 -2.10 -15.95
C GLY A 174 2.90 -3.54 -15.72
N VAL A 175 1.96 -4.33 -15.19
CA VAL A 175 2.17 -5.75 -14.89
C VAL A 175 1.68 -6.58 -16.07
N LYS A 176 2.49 -7.57 -16.45
CA LYS A 176 2.20 -8.52 -17.53
C LYS A 176 1.45 -9.72 -16.97
N ALA A 177 1.98 -10.33 -15.93
CA ALA A 177 1.40 -11.51 -15.31
C ALA A 177 1.74 -11.59 -13.82
N VAL A 178 0.91 -12.35 -13.10
CA VAL A 178 1.10 -12.61 -11.68
C VAL A 178 0.88 -14.08 -11.35
N GLN A 179 1.50 -14.54 -10.27
CA GLN A 179 1.14 -15.81 -9.64
C GLN A 179 1.32 -15.70 -8.12
N LEU A 180 0.30 -16.14 -7.37
CA LEU A 180 0.42 -16.37 -5.94
C LEU A 180 0.71 -17.86 -5.71
N ILE A 181 1.70 -18.16 -4.88
CA ILE A 181 2.02 -19.51 -4.41
C ILE A 181 2.18 -19.50 -2.89
N GLU A 182 1.96 -20.64 -2.24
CA GLU A 182 2.04 -20.76 -0.78
C GLU A 182 2.66 -22.09 -0.34
N GLY A 183 3.05 -22.17 0.93
CA GLY A 183 3.63 -23.37 1.53
C GLY A 183 4.95 -23.78 0.88
N GLU A 184 5.17 -25.09 0.77
CA GLU A 184 6.40 -25.67 0.20
C GLU A 184 6.70 -25.17 -1.23
N ALA A 185 5.67 -24.86 -2.02
CA ALA A 185 5.85 -24.35 -3.38
C ALA A 185 6.65 -23.04 -3.42
N VAL A 186 6.61 -22.23 -2.35
CA VAL A 186 7.44 -21.02 -2.22
C VAL A 186 8.93 -21.37 -2.18
N TRP A 187 9.31 -22.40 -1.41
CA TRP A 187 10.70 -22.84 -1.29
C TRP A 187 11.17 -23.63 -2.52
N GLU A 188 10.26 -24.35 -3.19
CA GLU A 188 10.57 -24.98 -4.48
C GLU A 188 10.81 -23.93 -5.57
N ALA A 189 10.01 -22.86 -5.59
CA ALA A 189 10.16 -21.77 -6.54
C ALA A 189 11.53 -21.05 -6.41
N GLU A 190 12.10 -21.00 -5.21
CA GLU A 190 13.48 -20.51 -5.00
C GLU A 190 14.50 -21.36 -5.75
N LYS A 191 14.43 -22.69 -5.55
CA LYS A 191 15.35 -23.66 -6.17
C LYS A 191 15.25 -23.64 -7.70
N ASP A 192 14.05 -23.35 -8.21
CA ASP A 192 13.79 -23.16 -9.64
C ASP A 192 14.23 -21.78 -10.16
N GLY A 193 14.80 -20.92 -9.31
CA GLY A 193 15.30 -19.59 -9.68
C GLY A 193 14.20 -18.55 -9.94
N ARG A 194 12.98 -18.78 -9.44
CA ARG A 194 11.84 -17.87 -9.63
C ARG A 194 11.88 -16.66 -8.69
N TRP A 195 12.67 -16.76 -7.62
CA TRP A 195 13.06 -15.66 -6.74
C TRP A 195 14.45 -15.95 -6.14
N SER A 196 15.10 -14.91 -5.61
CA SER A 196 16.52 -14.93 -5.25
C SER A 196 16.75 -15.04 -3.74
N MET A 197 17.45 -16.11 -3.31
CA MET A 197 17.85 -16.28 -1.90
C MET A 197 18.78 -15.16 -1.43
N ASP A 198 19.69 -14.68 -2.28
CA ASP A 198 20.58 -13.58 -1.95
C ASP A 198 19.82 -12.27 -1.65
N LEU A 199 18.72 -12.01 -2.37
CA LEU A 199 17.84 -10.87 -2.07
C LEU A 199 17.10 -11.07 -0.74
N LEU A 200 16.63 -12.28 -0.44
CA LEU A 200 15.99 -12.57 0.83
C LEU A 200 16.97 -12.38 2.01
N GLU A 201 18.20 -12.89 1.90
CA GLU A 201 19.25 -12.67 2.90
C GLU A 201 19.53 -11.17 3.08
N ALA A 202 19.66 -10.43 1.97
CA ALA A 202 19.89 -8.98 2.01
C ALA A 202 18.72 -8.23 2.68
N ALA A 203 17.47 -8.61 2.42
CA ALA A 203 16.28 -8.02 3.04
C ALA A 203 16.23 -8.34 4.54
N LEU A 204 16.32 -9.63 4.92
CA LEU A 204 16.27 -10.06 6.33
C LEU A 204 17.40 -9.46 7.16
N SER A 205 18.56 -9.17 6.56
CA SER A 205 19.66 -8.49 7.26
C SER A 205 19.33 -7.07 7.74
N ARG A 206 18.20 -6.48 7.30
CA ARG A 206 17.71 -5.17 7.73
C ARG A 206 16.67 -5.26 8.84
N SER A 207 16.17 -6.44 9.16
CA SER A 207 15.18 -6.65 10.22
C SER A 207 15.78 -6.30 11.59
N ASP A 208 15.03 -5.53 12.38
CA ASP A 208 15.34 -5.27 13.79
C ASP A 208 14.37 -6.00 14.73
N THR A 209 13.46 -6.79 14.17
CA THR A 209 12.50 -7.64 14.90
C THR A 209 12.52 -9.12 14.48
N PRO A 210 13.69 -9.78 14.34
CA PRO A 210 13.70 -11.21 14.08
C PRO A 210 13.11 -11.99 15.26
N CYS A 211 12.28 -12.98 14.93
CA CYS A 211 11.54 -13.80 15.88
C CYS A 211 12.27 -15.11 16.22
N GLY A 212 11.73 -15.92 17.12
CA GLY A 212 12.35 -17.19 17.55
C GLY A 212 13.36 -16.97 18.66
N TRP A 213 14.58 -17.50 18.55
CA TRP A 213 15.57 -17.41 19.62
C TRP A 213 15.90 -15.97 20.04
N THR A 214 15.89 -15.02 19.10
CA THR A 214 16.07 -13.59 19.41
C THR A 214 14.98 -13.05 20.34
N ASP A 215 13.72 -13.44 20.14
CA ASP A 215 12.63 -13.04 21.05
C ASP A 215 12.74 -13.76 22.41
N GLU A 216 13.17 -15.03 22.41
CA GLU A 216 13.20 -15.86 23.60
C GLU A 216 14.34 -15.49 24.57
N ASP A 217 15.53 -15.17 24.05
CA ASP A 217 16.70 -14.89 24.89
C ASP A 217 17.61 -13.74 24.43
N GLY A 218 17.21 -12.99 23.41
CA GLY A 218 17.91 -11.77 22.97
C GLY A 218 19.16 -12.03 22.11
N ARG A 219 19.46 -13.27 21.73
CA ARG A 219 20.62 -13.55 20.86
C ARG A 219 20.38 -13.07 19.42
N THR A 220 21.44 -12.68 18.74
CA THR A 220 21.43 -12.55 17.27
C THR A 220 21.34 -13.94 16.63
N GLN A 221 20.62 -14.06 15.52
CA GLN A 221 20.54 -15.31 14.77
C GLN A 221 20.57 -15.06 13.26
N ASP A 222 21.13 -16.02 12.53
CA ASP A 222 21.02 -16.11 11.08
C ASP A 222 19.84 -17.02 10.76
N LEU A 223 18.68 -16.42 10.45
CA LEU A 223 17.43 -17.16 10.23
C LEU A 223 17.55 -18.20 9.10
N ILE A 224 18.35 -17.91 8.07
CA ILE A 224 18.47 -18.78 6.89
C ILE A 224 19.39 -19.95 7.21
N ARG A 225 20.63 -19.70 7.65
CA ARG A 225 21.66 -20.75 7.81
C ARG A 225 21.38 -21.69 8.97
N THR A 226 20.70 -21.20 10.00
CA THR A 226 20.29 -22.06 11.13
C THR A 226 19.08 -22.93 10.81
N GLY A 227 18.38 -22.64 9.70
CA GLY A 227 17.13 -23.29 9.34
C GLY A 227 15.90 -22.77 10.11
N GLU A 228 16.08 -21.80 11.00
CA GLU A 228 15.00 -21.23 11.82
C GLU A 228 13.93 -20.54 10.95
N LEU A 229 14.30 -19.95 9.82
CA LEU A 229 13.35 -19.37 8.86
C LEU A 229 12.26 -20.39 8.47
N TYR A 230 12.67 -21.59 8.05
CA TYR A 230 11.76 -22.64 7.59
C TYR A 230 10.93 -23.23 8.74
N ARG A 231 11.48 -23.21 9.97
CA ARG A 231 10.76 -23.68 11.17
C ARG A 231 9.72 -22.67 11.64
N LEU A 232 10.05 -21.38 11.59
CA LEU A 232 9.21 -20.29 12.08
C LEU A 232 8.10 -19.92 11.11
N VAL A 233 8.34 -20.03 9.81
CA VAL A 233 7.36 -19.70 8.76
C VAL A 233 6.61 -20.95 8.35
N GLU A 234 5.52 -21.26 9.07
CA GLU A 234 4.70 -22.47 8.83
C GLU A 234 4.05 -22.49 7.44
N ASN A 235 3.61 -21.34 6.93
CA ASN A 235 2.98 -21.21 5.63
C ASN A 235 3.44 -19.91 4.94
N PRO A 236 4.59 -19.92 4.25
CA PRO A 236 5.03 -18.76 3.47
C PRO A 236 4.08 -18.49 2.31
N VAL A 237 4.00 -17.23 1.87
CA VAL A 237 3.27 -16.86 0.64
C VAL A 237 4.20 -16.04 -0.25
N ALA A 238 4.26 -16.36 -1.53
CA ALA A 238 4.99 -15.60 -2.55
C ALA A 238 4.02 -15.00 -3.58
N TYR A 239 4.19 -13.71 -3.84
CA TYR A 239 3.57 -13.00 -4.95
C TYR A 239 4.63 -12.78 -6.02
N LEU A 240 4.56 -13.56 -7.09
CA LEU A 240 5.48 -13.49 -8.22
C LEU A 240 4.89 -12.56 -9.28
N ILE A 241 5.60 -11.47 -9.59
CA ILE A 241 5.08 -10.40 -10.45
C ILE A 241 6.04 -10.19 -11.62
N GLU A 242 5.53 -10.42 -12.83
CA GLU A 242 6.22 -10.15 -14.09
C GLU A 242 5.76 -8.81 -14.66
N HIS A 243 6.67 -7.86 -14.79
CA HIS A 243 6.39 -6.53 -15.36
C HIS A 243 6.52 -6.55 -16.89
N ARG A 244 5.87 -5.59 -17.56
CA ARG A 244 5.80 -5.52 -19.02
C ARG A 244 7.13 -5.20 -19.70
N ASP A 245 8.01 -4.52 -18.98
CA ASP A 245 9.40 -4.24 -19.37
C ASP A 245 10.36 -5.42 -19.18
N GLY A 246 9.86 -6.55 -18.66
CA GLY A 246 10.66 -7.75 -18.37
C GLY A 246 11.29 -7.76 -16.97
N PHE A 247 11.07 -6.73 -16.16
CA PHE A 247 11.48 -6.71 -14.75
C PHE A 247 10.66 -7.71 -13.94
N ASN A 248 11.28 -8.38 -12.97
CA ASN A 248 10.60 -9.29 -12.05
C ASN A 248 10.72 -8.78 -10.61
N SER A 249 9.62 -8.83 -9.88
CA SER A 249 9.60 -8.49 -8.45
C SER A 249 8.82 -9.54 -7.66
N VAL A 250 9.25 -9.77 -6.43
CA VAL A 250 8.64 -10.79 -5.57
C VAL A 250 8.33 -10.22 -4.19
N LEU A 251 7.11 -10.43 -3.70
CA LEU A 251 6.77 -10.23 -2.29
C LEU A 251 6.72 -11.59 -1.60
N LEU A 252 7.45 -11.74 -0.49
CA LEU A 252 7.39 -12.86 0.42
C LEU A 252 6.72 -12.44 1.74
N MET A 253 5.62 -13.11 2.09
CA MET A 253 4.98 -12.97 3.39
C MET A 253 5.53 -14.04 4.33
N LEU A 254 6.36 -13.63 5.30
CA LEU A 254 7.15 -14.52 6.15
C LEU A 254 6.70 -14.43 7.61
N ASN A 255 5.40 -14.67 7.82
CA ASN A 255 4.77 -14.65 9.14
C ASN A 255 5.50 -15.61 10.11
N GLY A 256 5.92 -15.08 11.26
CA GLY A 256 6.62 -15.84 12.29
C GLY A 256 8.14 -15.68 12.30
N ALA A 257 8.77 -15.24 11.19
CA ALA A 257 10.22 -15.04 11.14
C ALA A 257 10.68 -13.65 11.57
N VAL A 258 9.90 -12.63 11.21
CA VAL A 258 10.17 -11.21 11.53
C VAL A 258 8.85 -10.50 11.87
N ARG A 259 8.90 -9.21 12.27
CA ARG A 259 7.70 -8.36 12.46
C ARG A 259 7.74 -7.07 11.62
N ASP A 260 8.68 -6.96 10.69
CA ASP A 260 8.95 -5.76 9.92
C ASP A 260 8.86 -5.97 8.40
N TYR A 261 9.01 -4.85 7.68
CA TYR A 261 8.91 -4.76 6.23
C TYR A 261 10.28 -4.46 5.64
N CYS A 262 10.86 -5.38 4.87
CA CYS A 262 12.24 -5.25 4.39
C CYS A 262 12.31 -5.42 2.87
N PHE A 263 12.96 -4.48 2.19
CA PHE A 263 13.19 -4.51 0.75
C PHE A 263 14.64 -4.83 0.44
N ALA A 264 14.85 -5.59 -0.64
CA ALA A 264 16.14 -5.72 -1.31
C ALA A 264 15.96 -5.59 -2.83
N GLY A 265 17.01 -5.10 -3.50
CA GLY A 265 17.07 -5.06 -4.95
C GLY A 265 18.49 -5.20 -5.46
N ARG A 266 18.63 -5.62 -6.72
CA ARG A 266 19.91 -5.70 -7.42
C ARG A 266 20.08 -4.49 -8.33
N LEU A 267 20.89 -3.53 -7.88
CA LEU A 267 21.17 -2.27 -8.55
C LEU A 267 22.56 -2.34 -9.19
N ASN A 268 22.64 -2.33 -10.52
CA ASN A 268 23.90 -2.46 -11.28
C ASN A 268 24.76 -3.66 -10.79
N GLY A 269 24.14 -4.84 -10.64
CA GLY A 269 24.77 -6.06 -10.12
C GLY A 269 25.02 -6.10 -8.61
N GLN A 270 24.82 -4.99 -7.88
CA GLN A 270 25.05 -4.90 -6.43
C GLN A 270 23.75 -5.03 -5.64
N LEU A 271 23.80 -5.77 -4.53
CA LEU A 271 22.68 -5.87 -3.59
C LEU A 271 22.56 -4.58 -2.79
N VAL A 272 21.36 -4.01 -2.76
CA VAL A 272 20.97 -2.92 -1.87
C VAL A 272 19.74 -3.35 -1.07
N SER A 273 19.64 -2.94 0.19
CA SER A 273 18.49 -3.28 1.02
C SER A 273 18.17 -2.21 2.06
N THR A 274 16.91 -2.15 2.47
CA THR A 274 16.41 -1.27 3.51
C THR A 274 15.22 -1.89 4.23
N GLN A 275 15.08 -1.59 5.50
CA GLN A 275 13.83 -1.73 6.24
C GLN A 275 12.93 -0.51 5.98
N PHE A 276 11.63 -0.71 5.90
CA PHE A 276 10.62 0.34 6.07
C PHE A 276 10.22 0.38 7.54
N LEU A 277 10.84 1.28 8.31
CA LEU A 277 10.70 1.33 9.75
C LEU A 277 9.30 1.82 10.14
N LEU A 278 8.56 0.99 10.87
CA LEU A 278 7.39 1.42 11.62
C LEU A 278 7.80 1.73 13.05
N THR A 279 7.68 2.99 13.46
CA THR A 279 8.00 3.41 14.83
C THR A 279 7.20 2.63 15.87
N PRO A 280 7.79 2.25 17.02
CA PRO A 280 7.08 1.56 18.08
C PRO A 280 5.82 2.28 18.56
N THR A 281 4.86 1.50 19.06
CA THR A 281 3.67 2.02 19.72
C THR A 281 4.02 2.72 21.04
N PRO A 282 3.21 3.68 21.51
CA PRO A 282 1.90 4.08 21.00
C PRO A 282 1.91 5.18 19.92
N ASN A 283 3.07 5.77 19.60
CA ASN A 283 3.10 7.07 18.90
C ASN A 283 2.92 7.00 17.37
N VAL A 284 2.91 5.81 16.75
CA VAL A 284 2.60 5.53 15.32
C VAL A 284 3.00 6.66 14.35
N THR A 285 4.23 7.16 14.48
CA THR A 285 4.64 8.45 13.91
C THR A 285 4.75 8.40 12.39
N TYR A 286 4.88 7.20 11.82
CA TYR A 286 4.77 6.96 10.38
C TYR A 286 3.45 7.48 9.78
N SER A 287 2.36 7.49 10.54
CA SER A 287 1.09 8.07 10.09
C SER A 287 1.18 9.60 9.99
N ALA A 288 1.97 10.26 10.84
CA ALA A 288 2.20 11.70 10.73
C ALA A 288 2.96 12.07 9.44
N CYS A 289 3.87 11.20 8.98
CA CYS A 289 4.54 11.36 7.68
C CYS A 289 3.55 11.33 6.52
N LEU A 290 2.56 10.43 6.57
CA LEU A 290 1.48 10.36 5.60
C LEU A 290 0.56 11.58 5.66
N ILE A 291 0.14 12.00 6.85
CA ILE A 291 -0.64 13.23 7.03
C ILE A 291 0.08 14.46 6.47
N ARG A 292 1.42 14.53 6.60
CA ARG A 292 2.20 15.62 5.99
C ARG A 292 2.04 15.66 4.47
N LYS A 293 2.01 14.50 3.79
CA LYS A 293 1.83 14.42 2.33
C LYS A 293 0.41 14.73 1.90
N ILE A 294 -0.58 14.38 2.71
CA ILE A 294 -1.97 14.79 2.52
C ILE A 294 -2.10 16.31 2.64
N GLU A 295 -1.51 16.91 3.68
CA GLU A 295 -1.50 18.36 3.87
C GLU A 295 -0.79 19.09 2.72
N GLU A 296 0.35 18.55 2.25
CA GLU A 296 1.07 19.07 1.08
C GLU A 296 0.15 19.11 -0.16
N MET A 297 -0.61 18.05 -0.42
CA MET A 297 -1.59 18.02 -1.51
C MET A 297 -2.70 19.06 -1.33
N TYR A 298 -3.27 19.19 -0.13
CA TYR A 298 -4.33 20.15 0.12
C TYR A 298 -3.87 21.60 -0.06
N LEU A 299 -2.64 21.92 0.36
CA LEU A 299 -2.07 23.26 0.21
C LEU A 299 -1.69 23.60 -1.22
N THR A 300 -1.12 22.65 -1.95
CA THR A 300 -0.58 22.87 -3.31
C THR A 300 -1.59 22.57 -4.42
N ARG A 301 -2.67 21.85 -4.09
CA ARG A 301 -3.59 21.21 -5.04
C ARG A 301 -2.87 20.36 -6.07
N LYS A 302 -1.82 19.63 -5.64
CA LYS A 302 -1.08 18.68 -6.47
C LYS A 302 -0.75 17.44 -5.63
N ALA A 303 -1.02 16.26 -6.16
CA ALA A 303 -0.63 15.03 -5.51
C ALA A 303 0.91 14.92 -5.52
N PRO A 304 1.57 14.66 -4.37
CA PRO A 304 3.02 14.56 -4.31
C PRO A 304 3.59 13.37 -5.09
N TYR A 305 2.79 12.32 -5.28
CA TYR A 305 3.13 11.13 -6.06
C TYR A 305 1.88 10.60 -6.78
N PRO A 306 2.06 9.86 -7.89
CA PRO A 306 0.96 9.47 -8.78
C PRO A 306 -0.02 8.48 -8.14
N ALA A 307 -1.32 8.68 -8.37
CA ALA A 307 -2.36 7.74 -7.94
C ALA A 307 -2.30 6.41 -8.74
N GLU A 308 -1.68 6.45 -9.91
CA GLU A 308 -1.40 5.31 -10.79
C GLU A 308 -0.55 4.24 -10.08
N ARG A 309 0.32 4.63 -9.14
CA ARG A 309 1.03 3.68 -8.26
C ARG A 309 0.03 2.82 -7.50
N THR A 310 -0.89 3.46 -6.79
CA THR A 310 -1.89 2.76 -5.98
C THR A 310 -2.86 1.97 -6.85
N LEU A 311 -3.23 2.49 -8.04
CA LEU A 311 -4.05 1.76 -9.01
C LEU A 311 -3.39 0.44 -9.44
N LEU A 312 -2.11 0.50 -9.82
CA LEU A 312 -1.37 -0.68 -10.23
C LEU A 312 -1.24 -1.70 -9.09
N VAL A 313 -0.92 -1.25 -7.88
CA VAL A 313 -0.81 -2.12 -6.70
C VAL A 313 -2.15 -2.76 -6.36
N SER A 314 -3.25 -2.01 -6.43
CA SER A 314 -4.61 -2.52 -6.14
C SER A 314 -4.98 -3.65 -7.12
N GLY A 315 -4.76 -3.44 -8.42
CA GLY A 315 -5.06 -4.48 -9.41
C GLY A 315 -4.08 -5.66 -9.40
N THR A 316 -2.82 -5.42 -9.03
CA THR A 316 -1.82 -6.49 -8.84
C THR A 316 -2.25 -7.41 -7.70
N LEU A 317 -2.61 -6.84 -6.55
CA LEU A 317 -3.12 -7.60 -5.41
C LEU A 317 -4.38 -8.40 -5.78
N GLU A 318 -5.39 -7.75 -6.35
CA GLU A 318 -6.62 -8.43 -6.79
C GLU A 318 -6.31 -9.61 -7.74
N SER A 319 -5.38 -9.42 -8.69
CA SER A 319 -4.99 -10.46 -9.64
C SER A 319 -4.26 -11.62 -8.96
N CYS A 320 -3.43 -11.36 -7.95
CA CYS A 320 -2.79 -12.40 -7.14
C CYS A 320 -3.81 -13.18 -6.29
N LEU A 321 -4.81 -12.50 -5.72
CA LEU A 321 -5.89 -13.18 -5.00
C LEU A 321 -6.75 -14.04 -5.94
N LYS A 322 -7.00 -13.59 -7.18
CA LYS A 322 -7.61 -14.40 -8.25
C LYS A 322 -6.75 -15.60 -8.62
N SER A 323 -5.43 -15.45 -8.66
CA SER A 323 -4.48 -16.56 -8.90
C SER A 323 -4.65 -17.62 -7.81
N ARG A 324 -4.64 -17.23 -6.53
CA ARG A 324 -4.91 -18.14 -5.39
C ARG A 324 -6.27 -18.84 -5.53
N HIS A 325 -7.33 -18.08 -5.82
CA HIS A 325 -8.68 -18.64 -6.00
C HIS A 325 -8.78 -19.59 -7.20
N SER A 326 -7.95 -19.39 -8.23
CA SER A 326 -7.86 -20.24 -9.43
C SER A 326 -6.79 -21.32 -9.28
N GLU A 327 -6.68 -21.94 -8.09
CA GLU A 327 -5.73 -23.01 -7.80
C GLU A 327 -4.26 -22.63 -8.09
N TYR A 328 -3.88 -21.41 -7.70
CA TYR A 328 -2.51 -20.86 -7.83
C TYR A 328 -2.00 -20.78 -9.27
N GLN A 329 -2.90 -20.69 -10.26
CA GLN A 329 -2.51 -20.54 -11.66
C GLN A 329 -1.83 -19.20 -11.94
N ARG A 330 -0.82 -19.19 -12.82
CA ARG A 330 -0.25 -17.96 -13.36
C ARG A 330 -1.27 -17.28 -14.26
N LEU A 331 -1.58 -16.02 -13.98
CA LEU A 331 -2.58 -15.24 -14.70
C LEU A 331 -1.93 -14.11 -15.51
N GLU A 332 -2.29 -14.00 -16.79
CA GLU A 332 -2.00 -12.80 -17.58
C GLU A 332 -2.91 -11.65 -17.15
N THR A 333 -2.38 -10.43 -17.17
CA THR A 333 -3.05 -9.23 -16.64
C THR A 333 -3.12 -8.11 -17.70
N PRO A 334 -3.85 -8.31 -18.81
CA PRO A 334 -3.97 -7.30 -19.88
C PRO A 334 -4.55 -5.97 -19.39
N HIS A 335 -5.36 -5.99 -18.33
CA HIS A 335 -5.95 -4.81 -17.70
C HIS A 335 -4.93 -3.96 -16.92
N LEU A 336 -3.83 -4.55 -16.44
CA LEU A 336 -2.77 -3.85 -15.69
C LEU A 336 -1.77 -3.13 -16.61
N ASN A 337 -2.25 -2.52 -17.69
CA ASN A 337 -1.47 -1.66 -18.57
C ASN A 337 -1.45 -0.21 -18.04
N VAL A 338 -0.88 -0.05 -16.84
CA VAL A 338 -0.79 1.24 -16.14
C VAL A 338 0.66 1.71 -16.18
N ALA A 339 0.94 2.77 -16.91
CA ALA A 339 2.27 3.35 -17.04
C ALA A 339 2.33 4.73 -16.39
N TYR A 340 3.39 4.99 -15.62
CA TYR A 340 3.60 6.27 -14.96
C TYR A 340 5.08 6.47 -14.60
N GLN A 341 5.44 7.71 -14.28
CA GLN A 341 6.78 8.07 -13.82
C GLN A 341 6.81 8.27 -12.32
N ALA A 342 7.87 7.78 -11.68
CA ALA A 342 8.13 8.03 -10.27
C ALA A 342 8.26 9.54 -9.98
N PRO A 343 7.91 10.01 -8.77
CA PRO A 343 8.19 11.38 -8.37
C PRO A 343 9.71 11.62 -8.35
N ALA A 344 10.11 12.85 -8.71
CA ALA A 344 11.52 13.20 -8.81
C ALA A 344 12.25 13.02 -7.47
N GLU A 345 11.59 13.44 -6.39
CA GLU A 345 12.07 13.28 -5.02
C GLU A 345 11.44 12.06 -4.37
N SER A 346 12.21 11.36 -3.52
CA SER A 346 11.62 10.36 -2.63
C SER A 346 10.86 11.02 -1.48
N HIS A 347 9.65 10.51 -1.19
CA HIS A 347 8.75 11.09 -0.18
C HIS A 347 8.84 10.43 1.20
N HIS A 348 9.82 9.53 1.39
CA HIS A 348 10.07 8.86 2.66
C HIS A 348 10.63 9.82 3.71
N ALA A 349 10.34 9.55 4.98
CA ALA A 349 10.80 10.38 6.07
C ALA A 349 12.34 10.34 6.20
N ARG A 350 12.95 11.50 6.43
CA ARG A 350 14.39 11.65 6.68
C ARG A 350 14.60 11.99 8.16
N MET A 351 15.70 11.52 8.74
CA MET A 351 16.12 11.87 10.10
C MET A 351 16.74 13.26 10.16
#